data_AF-A0A4R5J4G3-F1
#
_entry.id   AF-A0A4R5J4G3-F1
#
_cell.length_a   1.000
_cell.length_b   1.000
_cell.length_c   1.000
_cell.angle_alpha   90.00
_cell.angle_beta   90.00
_cell.angle_gamma   90.00
#
_symmetry.space_group_name_H-M   'P 1'
#
loop_
_entity.id
_entity.type
_entity.pdbx_description
1 polymer ?
#
loop_
_entity_poly.entity_id
_entity_poly.type
_entity_poly.pdbx_seq_one_letter_code
_entity_poly.pdbx_strand_id
1 'polypeptide(L)'
;MPSNASSMRGAAYSESAPVLSGMPDASRSPASVEAATVASLKSLLEKQSTRLAQTEMELDAARRALQERKLIERAKRALMARMGLSEDEAFRALQKASMDNNRRLVDIAEATLSLTDLALPAQTP
;
A
#
# COMPACT_ATOMS: atom_id res chain seq x y z
N MET A 1 86.12 -0.94 39.70
CA MET A 1 86.54 -2.07 38.86
C MET A 1 85.32 -2.61 38.13
N PRO A 2 85.25 -2.45 36.80
CA PRO A 2 84.25 -3.08 35.94
C PRO A 2 84.71 -4.50 35.55
N SER A 3 83.81 -5.35 35.09
CA SER A 3 84.15 -6.35 34.07
C SER A 3 82.89 -6.86 33.40
N ASN A 4 82.67 -6.29 32.22
CA ASN A 4 81.75 -6.71 31.19
C ASN A 4 82.48 -7.74 30.31
N ALA A 5 81.81 -8.79 29.85
CA ALA A 5 82.26 -9.59 28.72
C ALA A 5 81.06 -10.13 27.93
N SER A 6 80.90 -9.53 26.76
CA SER A 6 79.97 -9.84 25.67
C SER A 6 80.24 -11.19 24.99
N SER A 7 79.19 -11.79 24.41
CA SER A 7 79.18 -12.29 23.02
C SER A 7 77.73 -12.67 22.63
N MET A 8 77.11 -11.97 21.66
CA MET A 8 76.89 -12.41 20.26
C MET A 8 76.27 -13.82 20.15
N ARG A 9 75.23 -14.12 19.34
CA ARG A 9 74.58 -13.49 18.18
C ARG A 9 73.42 -14.42 17.82
N GLY A 10 72.30 -13.91 17.31
CA GLY A 10 71.22 -14.77 16.79
C GLY A 10 69.99 -13.97 16.37
N ALA A 11 69.98 -13.52 15.11
CA ALA A 11 68.83 -12.90 14.48
C ALA A 11 67.71 -13.92 14.26
N ALA A 12 66.45 -13.55 14.53
CA ALA A 12 65.29 -14.01 13.77
C ALA A 12 64.08 -13.11 14.07
N TYR A 13 63.69 -12.34 13.07
CA TYR A 13 62.32 -11.85 12.90
C TYR A 13 61.40 -13.07 12.72
N SER A 14 60.26 -13.13 13.42
CA SER A 14 59.06 -13.79 12.87
C SER A 14 57.79 -13.45 13.66
N GLU A 15 56.88 -12.78 12.96
CA GLU A 15 55.43 -12.95 13.01
C GLU A 15 54.67 -12.61 14.30
N SER A 16 54.22 -11.36 14.31
CA SER A 16 52.83 -11.03 14.58
C SER A 16 51.88 -12.01 13.90
N ALA A 17 51.45 -13.06 14.62
CA ALA A 17 50.31 -13.87 14.21
C ALA A 17 49.03 -13.05 14.43
N PRO A 18 48.22 -12.80 13.38
CA PRO A 18 46.92 -12.18 13.56
C PRO A 18 46.06 -13.17 14.34
N VAL A 19 45.60 -12.78 15.53
CA VAL A 19 44.47 -13.46 16.16
C VAL A 19 43.32 -13.39 15.17
N LEU A 20 43.00 -14.55 14.61
CA LEU A 20 41.96 -14.74 13.62
C LEU A 20 40.60 -14.42 14.27
N SER A 21 40.21 -13.16 14.25
CA SER A 21 38.87 -12.71 14.67
C SER A 21 37.88 -13.14 13.59
N GLY A 22 37.47 -14.40 13.68
CA GLY A 22 36.60 -15.05 12.71
C GLY A 22 36.00 -16.35 13.23
N MET A 23 35.82 -16.48 14.55
CA MET A 23 34.95 -17.52 15.09
C MET A 23 33.51 -16.98 15.09
N PRO A 24 32.54 -17.63 14.41
CA PRO A 24 31.14 -17.37 14.73
C PRO A 24 30.96 -17.71 16.20
N ASP A 25 30.52 -16.72 16.97
CA ASP A 25 30.32 -16.79 18.41
C ASP A 25 29.48 -18.03 18.78
N ALA A 26 30.16 -19.09 19.25
CA ALA A 26 29.55 -20.35 19.65
C ALA A 26 28.78 -20.24 20.99
N SER A 27 28.64 -19.04 21.56
CA SER A 27 27.93 -18.80 22.82
C SER A 27 26.42 -18.59 22.68
N ARG A 28 25.85 -18.61 21.46
CA ARG A 28 24.39 -18.58 21.30
C ARG A 28 23.77 -19.87 21.83
N SER A 29 23.22 -19.77 23.04
CA SER A 29 22.39 -20.84 23.62
C SER A 29 21.19 -21.12 22.70
N PRO A 30 20.76 -22.38 22.53
CA PRO A 30 19.68 -22.77 21.61
C PRO A 30 18.39 -21.96 21.79
N ALA A 31 18.07 -21.58 23.04
CA ALA A 31 16.93 -20.72 23.36
C ALA A 31 16.99 -19.32 22.72
N SER A 32 18.19 -18.76 22.48
CA SER A 32 18.37 -17.45 21.84
C SER A 32 18.14 -17.48 20.33
N VAL A 33 18.40 -18.63 19.69
CA VAL A 33 18.11 -18.85 18.28
C VAL A 33 16.61 -19.02 18.09
N GLU A 34 15.95 -19.79 18.96
CA GLU A 34 14.50 -19.97 18.96
C GLU A 34 13.73 -18.66 19.22
N ALA A 35 14.20 -17.84 20.17
CA ALA A 35 13.62 -16.51 20.38
C ALA A 35 13.77 -15.60 19.15
N ALA A 36 14.93 -15.67 18.46
CA ALA A 36 15.18 -14.89 17.24
C ALA A 36 14.32 -15.37 16.05
N THR A 37 14.09 -16.69 15.90
CA THR A 37 13.21 -17.23 14.85
C THR A 37 11.76 -16.84 15.08
N VAL A 38 11.26 -16.94 16.32
CA VAL A 38 9.90 -16.51 16.68
C VAL A 38 9.71 -15.01 16.43
N ALA A 39 10.68 -14.17 16.81
CA ALA A 39 10.63 -12.73 16.53
C ALA A 39 10.62 -12.42 15.02
N SER A 40 11.40 -13.15 14.22
CA SER A 40 11.42 -13.02 12.76
C SER A 40 10.08 -13.41 12.14
N LEU A 41 9.52 -14.56 12.52
CA LEU A 41 8.21 -15.03 12.06
C LEU A 41 7.10 -14.05 12.42
N LYS A 42 7.10 -13.53 13.65
CA LYS A 42 6.17 -12.48 14.09
C LYS A 42 6.28 -11.24 13.21
N SER A 43 7.50 -10.76 12.95
CA SER A 43 7.71 -9.58 12.10
C SER A 43 7.25 -9.81 10.65
N LEU A 44 7.41 -11.02 10.13
CA LEU A 44 6.92 -11.38 8.79
C LEU A 44 5.40 -11.40 8.77
N LEU A 45 4.76 -11.99 9.79
CA LEU A 45 3.31 -12.03 9.90
C LEU A 45 2.70 -10.62 10.04
N GLU A 46 3.31 -9.75 10.84
CA GLU A 46 2.92 -8.33 10.95
C GLU A 46 3.03 -7.59 9.61
N LYS A 47 4.12 -7.82 8.87
CA LYS A 47 4.31 -7.26 7.52
C LYS A 47 3.28 -7.78 6.54
N GLN A 48 3.01 -9.09 6.53
CA GLN A 48 2.01 -9.68 5.64
C GLN A 48 0.60 -9.19 5.99
N SER A 49 0.27 -9.11 7.28
CA SER A 49 -1.03 -8.59 7.74
C SER A 49 -1.24 -7.15 7.30
N THR A 50 -0.25 -6.27 7.51
CA THR A 50 -0.32 -4.87 7.05
C THR A 50 -0.46 -4.78 5.54
N ARG A 51 0.30 -5.60 4.80
CA ARG A 51 0.22 -5.63 3.33
C ARG A 51 -1.17 -6.06 2.85
N LEU A 52 -1.76 -7.10 3.44
CA LEU A 52 -3.09 -7.57 3.08
C LEU A 52 -4.15 -6.49 3.36
N ALA A 53 -4.11 -5.87 4.54
CA ALA A 53 -5.03 -4.78 4.88
C ALA A 53 -4.92 -3.61 3.88
N GLN A 54 -3.69 -3.24 3.49
CA GLN A 54 -3.48 -2.20 2.48
C GLN A 54 -4.05 -2.60 1.11
N THR A 55 -3.82 -3.83 0.66
CA THR A 55 -4.36 -4.31 -0.61
C THR A 55 -5.89 -4.39 -0.62
N GLU A 56 -6.51 -4.72 0.52
CA GLU A 56 -7.96 -4.72 0.68
C GLU A 56 -8.52 -3.29 0.59
N MET A 57 -7.87 -2.32 1.22
CA MET A 57 -8.24 -0.91 1.12
C MET A 57 -8.15 -0.37 -0.32
N GLU A 58 -7.10 -0.72 -1.05
CA GLU A 58 -6.93 -0.33 -2.45
C GLU A 58 -7.99 -0.96 -3.36
N LEU A 59 -8.29 -2.24 -3.14
CA LEU A 59 -9.35 -2.95 -3.85
C LEU A 59 -10.71 -2.27 -3.64
N ASP A 60 -11.04 -1.92 -2.41
CA ASP A 60 -12.29 -1.26 -2.07
C ASP A 60 -12.37 0.15 -2.66
N ALA A 61 -11.27 0.91 -2.64
CA ALA A 61 -11.19 2.21 -3.28
C ALA A 61 -11.41 2.11 -4.80
N ALA A 62 -10.76 1.14 -5.46
CA ALA A 62 -10.93 0.89 -6.89
C ALA A 62 -12.36 0.47 -7.25
N ARG A 63 -12.97 -0.41 -6.44
CA ARG A 63 -14.36 -0.83 -6.61
C ARG A 63 -15.32 0.36 -6.47
N ARG A 64 -15.12 1.22 -5.48
CA ARG A 64 -15.90 2.45 -5.29
C ARG A 64 -15.77 3.36 -6.51
N ALA A 65 -14.56 3.67 -6.95
CA ALA A 65 -14.33 4.53 -8.12
C ALA A 65 -15.02 3.99 -9.40
N LEU A 66 -14.97 2.67 -9.62
CA LEU A 66 -15.68 2.04 -10.74
C LEU A 66 -17.20 2.17 -10.63
N GLN A 67 -17.75 1.99 -9.42
CA GLN A 67 -19.17 2.13 -9.18
C GLN A 67 -19.64 3.57 -9.37
N GLU A 68 -18.88 4.55 -8.85
CA GLU A 68 -19.17 5.98 -9.02
C GLU A 68 -19.18 6.36 -10.51
N ARG A 69 -18.19 5.89 -11.30
CA ARG A 69 -18.18 6.11 -12.74
C ARG A 69 -19.41 5.52 -13.43
N LYS A 70 -19.80 4.28 -13.08
CA LYS A 70 -21.01 3.65 -13.66
C LYS A 70 -22.28 4.45 -13.37
N LEU A 71 -22.42 4.99 -12.16
CA LEU A 71 -23.55 5.83 -11.77
C LEU A 71 -23.59 7.12 -12.60
N ILE A 72 -22.45 7.80 -12.74
CA ILE A 72 -22.34 9.02 -13.56
C ILE A 72 -22.70 8.73 -15.03
N GLU A 73 -22.16 7.65 -15.61
CA GLU A 73 -22.47 7.25 -16.99
C GLU A 73 -23.96 6.90 -17.19
N ARG A 74 -24.58 6.21 -16.21
CA ARG A 74 -26.02 5.91 -16.26
C ARG A 74 -26.85 7.19 -16.15
N ALA A 75 -26.47 8.13 -15.28
CA ALA A 75 -27.16 9.41 -15.14
C ALA A 75 -27.06 10.25 -16.41
N LYS A 76 -25.89 10.33 -17.04
CA LYS A 76 -25.73 10.98 -18.36
C LYS A 76 -26.69 10.38 -19.39
N ARG A 77 -26.70 9.05 -19.54
CA ARG A 77 -27.60 8.36 -20.48
C ARG A 77 -29.08 8.65 -20.19
N ALA A 78 -29.48 8.70 -18.92
CA ALA A 78 -30.85 9.06 -18.54
C ALA A 78 -31.22 10.49 -18.95
N LEU A 79 -30.31 11.46 -18.74
CA LEU A 79 -30.51 12.84 -19.17
C LEU A 79 -30.57 12.97 -20.69
N MET A 80 -29.68 12.27 -21.41
CA MET A 80 -29.69 12.22 -22.87
C MET A 80 -31.02 11.69 -23.39
N ALA A 81 -31.50 10.57 -22.84
CA ALA A 81 -32.75 9.93 -23.28
C ALA A 81 -34.00 10.77 -22.99
N ARG A 82 -34.04 11.49 -21.86
CA ARG A 82 -35.25 12.22 -21.43
C ARG A 82 -35.30 13.67 -21.88
N MET A 83 -34.15 14.32 -21.96
CA MET A 83 -34.05 15.74 -22.26
C MET A 83 -33.44 16.02 -23.64
N GLY A 84 -33.06 14.97 -24.39
CA GLY A 84 -32.47 15.11 -25.71
C GLY A 84 -31.09 15.77 -25.71
N LEU A 85 -30.38 15.75 -24.57
CA LEU A 85 -29.06 16.35 -24.43
C LEU A 85 -27.99 15.50 -25.12
N SER A 86 -26.95 16.15 -25.63
CA SER A 86 -25.69 15.49 -25.94
C SER A 86 -24.99 15.01 -24.67
N GLU A 87 -24.00 14.14 -24.82
CA GLU A 87 -23.23 13.63 -23.68
C GLU A 87 -22.52 14.75 -22.91
N ASP A 88 -21.92 15.71 -23.63
CA ASP A 88 -21.22 16.85 -23.04
C ASP A 88 -22.19 17.77 -22.27
N GLU A 89 -23.37 18.03 -22.82
CA GLU A 89 -24.41 18.82 -22.15
C GLU A 89 -24.94 18.13 -20.90
N ALA A 90 -25.18 16.81 -20.96
CA ALA A 90 -25.59 16.02 -19.81
C ALA A 90 -24.53 16.03 -18.70
N PHE A 91 -23.25 15.90 -19.06
CA PHE A 91 -22.16 15.96 -18.08
C PHE A 91 -22.04 17.35 -17.44
N ARG A 92 -22.12 18.42 -18.24
CA ARG A 92 -22.14 19.80 -17.73
C ARG A 92 -23.33 20.07 -16.81
N ALA A 93 -24.50 19.52 -17.12
CA ALA A 93 -25.68 19.63 -16.27
C ALA A 93 -25.46 18.98 -14.90
N LEU A 94 -24.89 17.77 -14.86
CA LEU A 94 -24.55 17.09 -13.60
C LEU A 94 -23.49 17.87 -12.80
N GLN A 95 -22.45 18.39 -13.46
CA GLN A 95 -21.44 19.22 -12.80
C GLN A 95 -22.04 20.50 -12.21
N LYS A 96 -22.87 21.20 -12.98
CA LYS A 96 -23.54 22.41 -12.50
C LYS A 96 -24.41 22.10 -11.29
N ALA A 97 -25.21 21.04 -11.34
CA ALA A 97 -26.02 20.61 -10.20
C ALA A 97 -25.17 20.22 -8.97
N SER A 98 -24.01 19.61 -9.16
CA SER A 98 -23.04 19.32 -8.10
C SER A 98 -22.50 20.59 -7.44
N MET A 99 -22.14 21.59 -8.23
CA MET A 99 -21.69 22.90 -7.74
C MET A 99 -22.81 23.65 -7.01
N ASP A 100 -23.99 23.74 -7.62
CA ASP A 100 -25.15 24.48 -7.09
C ASP A 100 -25.63 23.88 -5.74
N ASN A 101 -25.47 22.57 -5.55
CA ASN A 101 -25.87 21.88 -4.33
C ASN A 101 -24.70 21.60 -3.35
N ASN A 102 -23.47 21.98 -3.70
CA ASN A 102 -22.26 21.64 -2.94
C ASN A 102 -22.17 20.16 -2.56
N ARG A 103 -22.47 19.27 -3.51
CA ARG A 103 -22.51 17.81 -3.33
C ARG A 103 -21.56 17.12 -4.30
N ARG A 104 -21.16 15.88 -4.00
CA ARG A 104 -20.29 15.12 -4.92
C ARG A 104 -21.08 14.81 -6.19
N LEU A 105 -20.36 14.73 -7.31
CA LEU A 105 -20.95 14.43 -8.61
C LEU A 105 -21.72 13.09 -8.63
N VAL A 106 -21.19 12.07 -7.94
CA VAL A 106 -21.88 10.78 -7.81
C VAL A 106 -23.20 10.90 -7.06
N ASP A 107 -23.28 11.71 -5.99
CA ASP A 107 -24.50 11.88 -5.22
C ASP A 107 -25.60 12.56 -6.05
N ILE A 108 -25.21 13.48 -6.94
CA ILE A 108 -26.11 14.11 -7.92
C ILE A 108 -26.54 13.11 -8.99
N ALA A 109 -25.62 12.28 -9.48
CA ALA A 109 -25.93 11.23 -10.45
C ALA A 109 -26.96 10.24 -9.86
N GLU A 110 -26.77 9.79 -8.63
CA GLU A 110 -27.72 8.95 -7.90
C GLU A 110 -29.09 9.61 -7.76
N ALA A 111 -29.14 10.87 -7.31
CA ALA A 111 -30.40 11.61 -7.18
C ALA A 111 -31.14 11.75 -8.53
N THR A 112 -30.39 11.99 -9.61
CA THR A 112 -30.92 12.09 -10.98
C THR A 112 -31.54 10.76 -11.43
N LEU A 113 -30.89 9.65 -11.10
CA LEU A 113 -31.38 8.31 -11.39
C LEU A 113 -32.63 7.97 -10.56
N SER A 114 -32.64 8.30 -9.26
CA SER A 114 -33.82 8.08 -8.40
C SER A 114 -35.05 8.82 -8.92
N LEU A 115 -34.89 10.08 -9.36
CA LEU A 115 -35.98 10.85 -9.97
C LEU A 115 -36.44 10.26 -11.30
N THR A 116 -35.54 9.62 -12.05
CA THR A 116 -35.88 8.98 -13.32
C THR A 116 -36.58 7.66 -13.12
N ASP A 117 -36.13 6.85 -12.18
CA ASP A 117 -36.75 5.57 -11.84
C ASP A 117 -38.16 5.79 -11.26
N LEU A 118 -38.40 6.88 -10.52
CA LEU A 118 -39.74 7.25 -10.01
C LEU A 118 -40.68 7.79 -11.09
N ALA A 119 -40.16 8.46 -12.11
CA ALA A 119 -40.96 9.06 -13.19
C ALA A 119 -41.40 8.04 -14.27
N LEU A 120 -41.11 6.75 -14.07
CA LEU A 120 -41.59 5.66 -14.89
C LEU A 120 -42.80 4.98 -14.20
N PRO A 121 -44.06 5.28 -14.56
CA PRO A 121 -45.08 4.25 -14.47
C PRO A 121 -44.69 3.14 -15.44
N ALA A 122 -44.74 1.90 -14.97
CA ALA A 122 -44.39 0.71 -15.72
C ALA A 122 -44.94 0.77 -17.16
N GLN A 123 -44.04 0.80 -18.14
CA GLN A 123 -44.40 0.40 -19.48
C GLN A 123 -44.45 -1.14 -19.43
N THR A 124 -45.65 -1.67 -19.20
CA THR A 124 -46.02 -3.08 -19.32
C THR A 124 -46.56 -3.37 -20.73
N PRO A 125 -46.43 -4.63 -21.18
CA PRO A 125 -45.24 -5.27 -21.73
C PRO A 125 -45.07 -5.06 -23.25
#